data_AF-A0A431LHY8-F1
#
_entry.id   AF-A0A431LHY8-F1
#
_cell.length_a   1.000
_cell.length_b   1.000
_cell.length_c   1.000
_cell.angle_alpha   90.00
_cell.angle_beta   90.00
_cell.angle_gamma   90.00
#
_symmetry.space_group_name_H-M   'P 1'
#
loop_
_entity.id
_entity.type
_entity.pdbx_description
1 polymer ?
#
loop_
_entity_poly.entity_id
_entity_poly.type
_entity_poly.pdbx_seq_one_letter_code
_entity_poly.pdbx_strand_id
1 'polypeptide(L)'
;MTETGFNEPGVEQHQPASKSGSKIWRVLIAVIVIGVAAVAVYYLTRPAETPYTRAAALIREGKAAAALPMLEQLAKEHPEDPEVNPLLAQVYLSTDRLAEGRTYLDTALRLNIKGPTLSPVVLSYANYYESKGDFDEAEKLFQSASSACPPEELSAGLGSLYAKWADLDLSKNQVEQAVAHLELAQKYSNKLQEPEKSLVPHRLSEAYRQLAASAELAKNDQSAIELLNKSLAVSDEPVARMALAAIYSRIEQPEKAIENYKSVVAADANNLEARHRLIDLLCQTKDYQGAQEALLDLTDKEKSVENYQLLAAVNLKLENYAGAVRAFEDACDLRPKPELLKQLEAVLVDWSNLLMKQKKFQEAASVKGHAERVAEQLGMLTKDDKVELSDKQDKSVRVDDPRVPPVALSSSRIWLAKGSLTPEGEIKIRNISGHAVADLALTAVFFDNTTRRQCGTVSLPVASPQSQPFPEDGSRSLYFSCPNIVKPEHQLAVIIFWRGHFLKEFPVAKQ
;
A
#
# COMPACT_ATOMS: atom_id res chain seq x y z
N MET A 1 -52.99 -9.99 94.48
CA MET A 1 -52.58 -9.45 95.79
C MET A 1 -51.99 -8.08 95.56
N THR A 2 -52.63 -7.09 96.17
CA THR A 2 -52.13 -5.76 96.61
C THR A 2 -51.43 -4.85 95.60
N GLU A 3 -52.21 -3.84 95.20
CA GLU A 3 -51.90 -2.39 95.21
C GLU A 3 -50.43 -1.95 95.26
N THR A 4 -50.07 -1.08 94.32
CA THR A 4 -49.80 0.35 94.59
C THR A 4 -49.57 1.05 93.25
N GLY A 5 -50.39 2.06 92.97
CA GLY A 5 -50.15 3.04 91.92
C GLY A 5 -50.06 4.41 92.55
N PHE A 6 -49.33 5.34 91.95
CA PHE A 6 -49.68 6.76 91.93
C PHE A 6 -48.90 7.52 90.85
N ASN A 7 -49.65 8.43 90.21
CA ASN A 7 -49.33 9.25 89.04
C ASN A 7 -48.26 10.34 89.24
N GLU A 8 -47.55 10.62 88.13
CA GLU A 8 -47.16 11.91 87.51
C GLU A 8 -47.55 13.25 88.19
N PRO A 9 -46.73 14.32 88.03
CA PRO A 9 -46.79 15.14 86.79
C PRO A 9 -45.47 15.79 86.31
N GLY A 10 -45.35 15.92 84.99
CA GLY A 10 -44.36 16.77 84.32
C GLY A 10 -44.91 18.18 84.05
N VAL A 11 -44.10 19.20 84.34
CA VAL A 11 -44.32 20.60 83.92
C VAL A 11 -42.98 21.21 83.48
N GLU A 12 -43.07 21.94 82.37
CA GLU A 12 -42.05 22.61 81.56
C GLU A 12 -41.00 23.43 82.31
N GLN A 13 -39.76 23.45 81.79
CA GLN A 13 -38.79 24.50 82.08
C GLN A 13 -38.12 25.03 80.80
N HIS A 14 -38.12 26.37 80.72
CA HIS A 14 -37.64 27.26 79.68
C HIS A 14 -36.20 27.02 79.20
N GLN A 15 -35.98 27.22 77.89
CA GLN A 15 -34.66 27.45 77.29
C GLN A 15 -33.98 28.72 77.82
N PRO A 16 -32.65 28.70 78.03
CA PRO A 16 -31.83 29.91 77.95
C PRO A 16 -30.94 29.95 76.70
N ALA A 17 -30.66 31.17 76.29
CA ALA A 17 -30.05 31.61 75.03
C ALA A 17 -28.66 31.02 74.68
N SER A 18 -28.43 30.89 73.37
CA SER A 18 -27.24 30.32 72.74
C SER A 18 -25.94 31.09 73.03
N LYS A 19 -24.97 30.44 73.69
CA LYS A 19 -23.55 30.83 73.68
C LYS A 19 -22.89 30.39 72.36
N SER A 20 -23.22 31.06 71.25
CA SER A 20 -22.71 30.69 69.91
C SER A 20 -21.48 31.52 69.46
N GLY A 21 -21.28 32.74 70.00
CA GLY A 21 -20.25 33.67 69.51
C GLY A 21 -18.78 33.30 69.82
N SER A 22 -18.49 32.65 70.95
CA SER A 22 -17.09 32.39 71.36
C SER A 22 -16.47 31.14 70.72
N LYS A 23 -17.30 30.18 70.28
CA LYS A 23 -16.82 28.99 69.54
C LYS A 23 -16.47 29.34 68.09
N ILE A 24 -17.27 30.19 67.45
CA ILE A 24 -17.04 30.63 66.06
C ILE A 24 -15.73 31.42 65.95
N TRP A 25 -15.45 32.32 66.90
CA TRP A 25 -14.22 33.12 66.88
C TRP A 25 -12.95 32.28 67.10
N ARG A 26 -13.02 31.24 67.94
CA ARG A 26 -11.90 30.29 68.15
C ARG A 26 -11.64 29.41 66.92
N VAL A 27 -12.69 28.99 66.21
CA VAL A 27 -12.56 28.25 64.95
C VAL A 27 -11.96 29.14 63.87
N LEU A 28 -12.38 30.41 63.78
CA LEU A 28 -11.79 31.38 62.85
C LEU A 28 -10.30 31.61 63.09
N ILE A 29 -9.88 31.78 64.35
CA ILE A 29 -8.46 31.92 64.70
C ILE A 29 -7.69 30.63 64.36
N ALA A 30 -8.24 29.45 64.66
CA ALA A 30 -7.60 28.19 64.32
C ALA A 30 -7.42 28.02 62.80
N VAL A 31 -8.42 28.40 61.99
CA VAL A 31 -8.32 28.38 60.52
C VAL A 31 -7.27 29.36 60.01
N ILE A 32 -7.18 30.56 60.59
CA ILE A 32 -6.15 31.54 60.23
C ILE A 32 -4.76 31.02 60.60
N VAL A 33 -4.58 30.45 61.79
CA VAL A 33 -3.29 29.89 62.23
C VAL A 33 -2.89 28.69 61.38
N ILE A 34 -3.82 27.82 61.02
CA ILE A 34 -3.57 26.70 60.09
C ILE A 34 -3.26 27.23 58.70
N GLY A 35 -3.95 28.28 58.23
CA GLY A 35 -3.68 28.92 56.94
C GLY A 35 -2.29 29.55 56.90
N VAL A 36 -1.91 30.29 57.95
CA VAL A 36 -0.58 30.89 58.08
C VAL A 36 0.50 29.82 58.23
N ALA A 37 0.25 28.76 58.99
CA ALA A 37 1.16 27.62 59.10
C ALA A 37 1.30 26.87 57.77
N ALA A 38 0.21 26.69 57.02
CA ALA A 38 0.24 26.08 55.70
C ALA A 38 1.01 26.95 54.69
N VAL A 39 0.83 28.27 54.73
CA VAL A 39 1.60 29.22 53.91
C VAL A 39 3.08 29.23 54.33
N ALA A 40 3.38 29.21 55.62
CA ALA A 40 4.75 29.16 56.12
C ALA A 40 5.43 27.84 55.73
N VAL A 41 4.75 26.70 55.89
CA VAL A 41 5.22 25.39 55.42
C VAL A 41 5.39 25.40 53.91
N TYR A 42 4.48 26.03 53.15
CA TYR A 42 4.61 26.17 51.69
C TYR A 42 5.86 26.97 51.28
N TYR A 43 6.16 28.09 51.94
CA TYR A 43 7.36 28.87 51.68
C TYR A 43 8.65 28.21 52.21
N LEU A 44 8.58 27.47 53.31
CA LEU A 44 9.72 26.74 53.90
C LEU A 44 10.04 25.43 53.17
N THR A 45 9.06 24.84 52.47
CA THR A 45 9.23 23.60 51.67
C THR A 45 9.38 23.86 50.18
N ARG A 46 9.23 25.10 49.71
CA ARG A 46 9.60 25.48 48.34
C ARG A 46 11.12 25.37 48.18
N PRO A 47 11.64 24.52 47.29
CA PRO A 47 13.06 24.54 46.97
C PRO A 47 13.42 25.94 46.46
N ALA A 48 14.57 26.46 46.89
CA ALA A 48 15.04 27.77 46.44
C ALA A 48 15.14 27.78 44.91
N GLU A 49 14.48 28.73 44.24
CA GLU A 49 14.60 28.93 42.79
C GLU A 49 16.05 29.31 42.48
N THR A 50 16.83 28.32 42.02
CA THR A 50 18.18 28.58 41.52
C THR A 50 18.10 29.32 40.18
N PRO A 51 19.10 30.15 39.82
CA PRO A 51 19.15 30.78 38.50
C PRO A 51 19.00 29.75 37.36
N TYR A 52 19.54 28.54 37.53
CA TYR A 52 19.34 27.44 36.60
C TYR A 52 17.87 27.02 36.47
N THR A 53 17.18 26.72 37.59
CA THR A 53 15.76 26.29 37.54
C THR A 53 14.85 27.38 36.95
N ARG A 54 15.16 28.66 37.19
CA ARG A 54 14.47 29.79 36.58
C ARG A 54 14.72 29.89 35.07
N ALA A 55 15.97 29.73 34.62
CA ALA A 55 16.31 29.68 33.21
C ALA A 55 15.60 28.51 32.49
N ALA A 56 15.62 27.30 33.08
CA ALA A 56 14.93 26.13 32.57
C ALA A 56 13.40 26.31 32.52
N ALA A 57 12.81 27.02 33.48
CA ALA A 57 11.39 27.40 33.44
C ALA A 57 11.08 28.37 32.28
N LEU A 58 11.89 29.41 32.10
CA LEU A 58 11.74 30.37 31.00
C LEU A 58 11.81 29.69 29.62
N ILE A 59 12.69 28.71 29.46
CA ILE A 59 12.81 27.93 28.21
C ILE A 59 11.54 27.11 27.95
N ARG A 60 11.00 26.44 28.98
CA ARG A 60 9.72 25.71 28.87
C ARG A 60 8.53 26.63 28.54
N GLU A 61 8.59 27.89 28.97
CA GLU A 61 7.61 28.92 28.59
C GLU A 61 7.81 29.49 27.19
N GLY A 62 8.82 29.02 26.43
CA GLY A 62 9.17 29.55 25.10
C GLY A 62 9.91 30.89 25.13
N LYS A 63 10.30 31.39 26.32
CA LYS A 63 11.01 32.66 26.51
C LYS A 63 12.52 32.47 26.55
N ALA A 64 13.06 31.77 25.55
CA ALA A 64 14.48 31.39 25.51
C ALA A 64 15.43 32.60 25.54
N ALA A 65 15.10 33.68 24.84
CA ALA A 65 15.91 34.91 24.84
C ALA A 65 16.07 35.55 26.23
N ALA A 66 15.06 35.43 27.11
CA ALA A 66 15.13 35.95 28.47
C ALA A 66 15.99 35.09 29.41
N ALA A 67 16.16 33.80 29.08
CA ALA A 67 17.00 32.88 29.84
C ALA A 67 18.51 33.05 29.54
N LEU A 68 18.84 33.57 28.35
CA LEU A 68 20.21 33.66 27.86
C LEU A 68 21.19 34.41 28.79
N PRO A 69 20.92 35.65 29.26
CA PRO A 69 21.89 36.37 30.09
C PRO A 69 22.15 35.67 31.44
N MET A 70 21.14 34.97 31.96
CA MET A 70 21.25 34.21 33.20
C MET A 70 22.13 32.97 33.02
N LEU A 71 21.97 32.26 31.90
CA LEU A 71 22.79 31.10 31.57
C LEU A 71 24.23 31.47 31.20
N GLU A 72 24.45 32.59 30.50
CA GLU A 72 25.79 33.11 30.21
C GLU A 72 26.55 33.47 31.50
N GLN A 73 25.86 34.05 32.49
CA GLN A 73 26.43 34.33 33.79
C GLN A 73 26.80 33.02 34.51
N LEU A 74 25.89 32.03 34.52
CA LEU A 74 26.15 30.73 35.12
C LEU A 74 27.33 30.01 34.47
N ALA A 75 27.48 30.07 33.15
CA ALA A 75 28.62 29.48 32.46
C ALA A 75 29.95 30.17 32.76
N LYS A 76 29.94 31.47 33.12
CA LYS A 76 31.14 32.18 33.58
C LYS A 76 31.52 31.79 35.01
N GLU A 77 30.51 31.63 35.88
CA GLU A 77 30.71 31.27 37.29
C GLU A 77 31.08 29.79 37.46
N HIS A 78 30.49 28.91 36.62
CA HIS A 78 30.66 27.46 36.66
C HIS A 78 30.85 26.88 35.23
N PRO A 79 32.04 27.02 34.62
CA PRO A 79 32.29 26.61 33.23
C PRO A 79 32.15 25.10 32.97
N GLU A 80 32.42 24.28 33.99
CA GLU A 80 32.38 22.81 33.92
C GLU A 80 31.04 22.21 34.38
N ASP A 81 30.03 23.05 34.62
CA ASP A 81 28.71 22.57 35.06
C ASP A 81 28.06 21.72 33.95
N PRO A 82 27.74 20.44 34.22
CA PRO A 82 27.18 19.53 33.23
C PRO A 82 25.76 19.89 32.79
N GLU A 83 25.06 20.78 33.50
CA GLU A 83 23.69 21.19 33.18
C GLU A 83 23.64 22.48 32.33
N VAL A 84 24.64 23.35 32.46
CA VAL A 84 24.62 24.70 31.87
C VAL A 84 24.96 24.70 30.38
N ASN A 85 26.03 23.99 29.97
CA ASN A 85 26.49 24.00 28.56
C ASN A 85 25.45 23.42 27.57
N PRO A 86 24.79 22.26 27.85
CA PRO A 86 23.73 21.75 26.97
C PRO A 86 22.54 22.71 26.90
N LEU A 87 22.16 23.33 28.02
CA LEU A 87 21.04 24.26 28.07
C LEU A 87 21.33 25.56 27.30
N LEU A 88 22.55 26.08 27.37
CA LEU A 88 22.99 27.19 26.52
C LEU A 88 22.92 26.82 25.04
N ALA A 89 23.46 25.67 24.64
CA ALA A 89 23.39 25.20 23.27
C ALA A 89 21.94 25.12 22.76
N GLN A 90 21.01 24.64 23.59
CA GLN A 90 19.58 24.60 23.27
C GLN A 90 18.97 25.99 23.09
N VAL A 91 19.29 26.94 23.98
CA VAL A 91 18.78 28.31 23.90
C VAL A 91 19.30 29.03 22.66
N TYR A 92 20.59 28.89 22.37
CA TYR A 92 21.19 29.45 21.17
C TYR A 92 20.56 28.89 19.89
N LEU A 93 20.27 27.58 19.86
CA LEU A 93 19.54 26.97 18.74
C LEU A 93 18.15 27.59 18.58
N SER A 94 17.39 27.74 19.68
CA SER A 94 16.03 28.31 19.66
C SER A 94 15.98 29.81 19.33
N THR A 95 17.12 30.50 19.40
CA THR A 95 17.27 31.94 19.10
C THR A 95 17.94 32.18 17.75
N ASP A 96 18.04 31.15 16.90
CA ASP A 96 18.66 31.18 15.56
C ASP A 96 20.15 31.59 15.56
N ARG A 97 20.83 31.39 16.69
CA ARG A 97 22.24 31.69 16.91
C ARG A 97 23.07 30.40 16.88
N LEU A 98 23.00 29.71 15.74
CA LEU A 98 23.53 28.35 15.58
C LEU A 98 25.03 28.23 15.88
N ALA A 99 25.84 29.18 15.38
CA ALA A 99 27.30 29.12 15.52
C ALA A 99 27.73 29.12 17.00
N GLU A 100 27.15 30.03 17.80
CA GLU A 100 27.46 30.13 19.22
C GLU A 100 26.94 28.91 19.96
N GLY A 101 25.71 28.49 19.69
CA GLY A 101 25.15 27.30 20.30
C GLY A 101 25.96 26.03 20.01
N ARG A 102 26.52 25.92 18.80
CA ARG A 102 27.40 24.81 18.44
C ARG A 102 28.67 24.78 19.28
N THR A 103 29.27 25.94 19.58
CA THR A 103 30.46 25.98 20.45
C THR A 103 30.17 25.46 21.87
N TYR A 104 28.99 25.73 22.41
CA TYR A 104 28.57 25.21 23.72
C TYR A 104 28.25 23.71 23.66
N LEU A 105 27.66 23.23 22.56
CA LEU A 105 27.43 21.80 22.35
C LEU A 105 28.76 21.02 22.23
N ASP A 106 29.72 21.54 21.47
CA ASP A 106 31.04 20.93 21.33
C ASP A 106 31.81 20.96 22.66
N THR A 107 31.61 21.99 23.47
CA THR A 107 32.16 22.05 24.84
C THR A 107 31.51 20.99 25.73
N ALA A 108 30.19 20.83 25.66
CA ALA A 108 29.48 19.77 26.39
C ALA A 108 29.97 18.36 26.03
N LEU A 109 30.22 18.11 24.74
CA LEU A 109 30.79 16.86 24.24
C LEU A 109 32.23 16.64 24.76
N ARG A 110 33.09 17.67 24.71
CA ARG A 110 34.47 17.60 25.23
C ARG A 110 34.54 17.31 26.73
N LEU A 111 33.59 17.84 27.50
CA LEU A 111 33.49 17.62 28.94
C LEU A 111 32.88 16.25 29.30
N ASN A 112 32.53 15.40 28.32
CA ASN A 112 31.88 14.10 28.51
C ASN A 112 30.63 14.18 29.40
N ILE A 113 29.82 15.21 29.21
CA ILE A 113 28.53 15.35 29.90
C ILE A 113 27.64 14.15 29.54
N LYS A 114 26.99 13.57 30.54
CA LYS A 114 26.23 12.32 30.40
C LYS A 114 24.98 12.47 29.51
N GLY A 115 24.65 11.38 28.81
CA GLY A 115 23.53 11.25 27.87
C GLY A 115 22.21 11.95 28.24
N PRO A 116 21.62 11.77 29.44
CA PRO A 116 20.26 12.24 29.71
C PRO A 116 20.04 13.75 29.52
N THR A 117 21.06 14.58 29.74
CA THR A 117 21.00 16.04 29.52
C THR A 117 21.45 16.43 28.12
N LEU A 118 22.35 15.65 27.51
CA LEU A 118 22.99 15.97 26.23
C LEU A 118 22.19 15.47 25.02
N SER A 119 21.62 14.27 25.09
CA SER A 119 20.91 13.62 23.99
C SER A 119 19.76 14.45 23.41
N PRO A 120 18.88 15.10 24.21
CA PRO A 120 17.83 15.96 23.66
C PRO A 120 18.37 17.14 22.85
N VAL A 121 19.52 17.67 23.24
CA VAL A 121 20.16 18.80 22.55
C VAL A 121 20.81 18.32 21.25
N VAL A 122 21.51 17.19 21.29
CA VAL A 122 22.07 16.53 20.08
C VAL A 122 20.96 16.25 19.06
N LEU A 123 19.84 15.67 19.50
CA LEU A 123 18.67 15.42 18.66
C LEU A 123 18.08 16.71 18.08
N SER A 124 18.02 17.80 18.86
CA SER A 124 17.51 19.09 18.39
C SER A 124 18.39 19.71 17.30
N TYR A 125 19.72 19.62 17.45
CA TYR A 125 20.65 20.08 16.40
C TYR A 125 20.62 19.18 15.16
N ALA A 126 20.53 17.86 15.34
CA ALA A 126 20.37 16.95 14.20
C ALA A 126 19.09 17.25 13.42
N ASN A 127 17.95 17.42 14.10
CA ASN A 127 16.69 17.83 13.48
C ASN A 127 16.79 19.18 12.75
N TYR A 128 17.58 20.12 13.29
CA TYR A 128 17.85 21.39 12.61
C TYR A 128 18.60 21.16 11.29
N TYR A 129 19.69 20.40 11.30
CA TYR A 129 20.45 20.07 10.09
C TYR A 129 19.60 19.29 9.08
N GLU A 130 18.81 18.33 9.53
CA GLU A 130 17.82 17.62 8.71
C GLU A 130 16.84 18.59 8.02
N SER A 131 16.33 19.58 8.74
CA SER A 131 15.39 20.57 8.18
C SER A 131 16.00 21.45 7.10
N LYS A 132 17.33 21.60 7.10
CA LYS A 132 18.10 22.31 6.05
C LYS A 132 18.54 21.39 4.91
N GLY A 133 18.42 20.07 5.09
CA GLY A 133 18.92 19.07 4.15
C GLY A 133 20.40 18.74 4.32
N ASP A 134 21.03 19.19 5.41
CA ASP A 134 22.46 18.98 5.71
C ASP A 134 22.66 17.65 6.45
N PHE A 135 22.26 16.54 5.81
CA PHE A 135 22.26 15.20 6.41
C PHE A 135 23.66 14.73 6.85
N ASP A 136 24.70 15.07 6.10
CA ASP A 136 26.10 14.75 6.43
C ASP A 136 26.54 15.37 7.78
N GLU A 137 26.13 16.61 8.05
CA GLU A 137 26.48 17.30 9.30
C GLU A 137 25.70 16.73 10.49
N ALA A 138 24.44 16.33 10.27
CA ALA A 138 23.67 15.61 11.27
C ALA A 138 24.32 14.26 11.63
N GLU A 139 24.78 13.50 10.63
CA GLU A 139 25.47 12.23 10.85
C GLU A 139 26.79 12.42 11.63
N LYS A 140 27.63 13.37 11.22
CA LYS A 140 28.87 13.71 11.95
C LYS A 140 28.60 14.10 13.39
N LEU A 141 27.52 14.84 13.64
CA LEU A 141 27.10 15.19 14.99
C LEU A 141 26.76 13.94 15.80
N PHE A 142 25.94 13.02 15.27
CA PHE A 142 25.64 11.78 15.98
C PHE A 142 26.89 10.93 16.24
N GLN A 143 27.82 10.84 15.27
CA GLN A 143 29.10 10.14 15.44
C GLN A 143 29.96 10.77 16.55
N SER A 144 30.01 12.11 16.63
CA SER A 144 30.72 12.80 17.70
C SER A 144 30.07 12.61 19.08
N ALA A 145 28.76 12.40 19.13
CA ALA A 145 28.00 12.19 20.36
C ALA A 145 27.98 10.75 20.84
N SER A 146 28.39 9.77 20.01
CA SER A 146 28.26 8.34 20.34
C SER A 146 29.11 7.88 21.53
N SER A 147 30.15 8.63 21.90
CA SER A 147 30.97 8.34 23.08
C SER A 147 30.37 8.87 24.39
N ALA A 148 29.56 9.94 24.33
CA ALA A 148 28.99 10.62 25.49
C ALA A 148 27.54 10.20 25.76
N CYS A 149 26.79 9.91 24.68
CA CYS A 149 25.40 9.49 24.72
C CYS A 149 25.29 7.97 24.50
N PRO A 150 24.55 7.23 25.35
CA PRO A 150 24.25 5.83 25.10
C PRO A 150 23.58 5.63 23.73
N PRO A 151 23.95 4.59 22.97
CA PRO A 151 23.36 4.34 21.65
C PRO A 151 21.84 4.28 21.66
N GLU A 152 21.24 3.78 22.75
CA GLU A 152 19.79 3.67 22.91
C GLU A 152 19.07 5.03 22.83
N GLU A 153 19.70 6.11 23.33
CA GLU A 153 19.10 7.46 23.34
C GLU A 153 19.13 8.12 21.97
N LEU A 154 20.13 7.80 21.13
CA LEU A 154 20.31 8.39 19.80
C LEU A 154 19.78 7.51 18.66
N SER A 155 19.55 6.22 18.91
CA SER A 155 19.15 5.25 17.87
C SER A 155 17.90 5.66 17.10
N ALA A 156 16.89 6.19 17.79
CA ALA A 156 15.66 6.65 17.13
C ALA A 156 15.92 7.86 16.22
N GLY A 157 16.75 8.81 16.67
CA GLY A 157 17.16 9.96 15.86
C GLY A 157 17.97 9.55 14.65
N LEU A 158 18.94 8.65 14.81
CA LEU A 158 19.72 8.09 13.70
C LEU A 158 18.84 7.37 12.68
N GLY A 159 17.88 6.56 13.14
CA GLY A 159 16.95 5.89 12.24
C GLY A 159 16.09 6.87 11.43
N SER A 160 15.57 7.92 12.09
CA SER A 160 14.76 8.96 11.41
C SER A 160 15.61 9.79 10.44
N LEU A 161 16.85 10.12 10.82
CA LEU A 161 17.83 10.80 9.95
C LEU A 161 18.01 10.03 8.63
N TYR A 162 18.38 8.75 8.71
CA TYR A 162 18.63 7.94 7.52
C TYR A 162 17.36 7.70 6.69
N ALA A 163 16.19 7.56 7.33
CA ALA A 163 14.92 7.43 6.61
C ALA A 163 14.60 8.70 5.79
N LYS A 164 14.81 9.90 6.36
CA LYS A 164 14.62 11.17 5.64
C LYS A 164 15.69 11.41 4.57
N TRP A 165 16.93 11.00 4.82
CA TRP A 165 18.00 11.08 3.83
C TRP A 165 17.66 10.22 2.62
N ALA A 166 17.19 8.99 2.85
CA ALA A 166 16.72 8.13 1.77
C ALA A 166 15.56 8.74 0.99
N ASP A 167 14.60 9.41 1.64
CA ASP A 167 13.51 10.11 0.95
C ASP A 167 14.05 11.20 0.01
N LEU A 168 15.09 11.93 0.43
CA LEU A 168 15.77 12.90 -0.43
C LEU A 168 16.43 12.22 -1.63
N ASP A 169 17.13 11.11 -1.41
CA ASP A 169 17.81 10.37 -2.48
C ASP A 169 16.81 9.81 -3.50
N LEU A 170 15.68 9.26 -3.03
CA LEU A 170 14.58 8.82 -3.89
C LEU A 170 14.01 10.00 -4.70
N SER A 171 13.86 11.18 -4.09
CA SER A 171 13.38 12.38 -4.82
C SER A 171 14.34 12.83 -5.93
N LYS A 172 15.63 12.52 -5.78
CA LYS A 172 16.68 12.76 -6.79
C LYS A 172 16.86 11.57 -7.75
N ASN A 173 16.05 10.53 -7.62
CA ASN A 173 16.15 9.28 -8.39
C ASN A 173 17.51 8.57 -8.21
N GLN A 174 18.11 8.67 -7.02
CA GLN A 174 19.37 8.04 -6.63
C GLN A 174 19.06 6.79 -5.79
N VAL A 175 18.48 5.77 -6.44
CA VAL A 175 17.89 4.61 -5.75
C VAL A 175 18.94 3.80 -4.98
N GLU A 176 20.17 3.68 -5.49
CA GLU A 176 21.25 2.94 -4.83
C GLU A 176 21.67 3.60 -3.49
N GLN A 177 21.72 4.93 -3.47
CA GLN A 177 22.03 5.70 -2.24
C GLN A 177 20.87 5.60 -1.25
N ALA A 178 19.64 5.70 -1.76
CA ALA A 178 18.45 5.52 -0.95
C ALA A 178 18.41 4.14 -0.28
N VAL A 179 18.77 3.07 -0.98
CA VAL A 179 18.86 1.72 -0.40
C VAL A 179 19.89 1.68 0.72
N ALA A 180 21.10 2.22 0.52
CA ALA A 180 22.14 2.24 1.55
C ALA A 180 21.65 2.96 2.83
N HIS A 181 20.99 4.12 2.68
CA HIS A 181 20.41 4.83 3.81
C HIS A 181 19.22 4.11 4.44
N LEU A 182 18.34 3.47 3.65
CA LEU A 182 17.23 2.68 4.18
C LEU A 182 17.69 1.43 4.93
N GLU A 183 18.78 0.78 4.51
CA GLU A 183 19.39 -0.33 5.25
C GLU A 183 19.94 0.13 6.60
N LEU A 184 20.57 1.31 6.65
CA LEU A 184 20.99 1.92 7.89
C LEU A 184 19.79 2.27 8.77
N ALA A 185 18.72 2.84 8.21
CA ALA A 185 17.47 3.11 8.93
C ALA A 185 16.84 1.82 9.49
N GLN A 186 16.83 0.74 8.70
CA GLN A 186 16.28 -0.57 9.08
C GLN A 186 17.03 -1.16 10.29
N LYS A 187 18.35 -0.95 10.40
CA LYS A 187 19.14 -1.35 11.57
C LYS A 187 18.63 -0.71 12.87
N TYR A 188 18.07 0.49 12.79
CA TYR A 188 17.49 1.23 13.92
C TYR A 188 15.96 1.08 14.03
N SER A 189 15.31 0.29 13.16
CA SER A 189 13.84 0.15 13.06
C SER A 189 13.16 -0.16 14.40
N ASN A 190 13.78 -1.00 15.25
CA ASN A 190 13.22 -1.38 16.55
C ASN A 190 13.06 -0.20 17.54
N LYS A 191 13.76 0.92 17.31
CA LYS A 191 13.74 2.13 18.14
C LYS A 191 12.90 3.25 17.53
N LEU A 192 12.46 3.09 16.27
CA LEU A 192 11.58 4.05 15.61
C LEU A 192 10.16 3.99 16.17
N GLN A 193 9.44 5.11 16.06
CA GLN A 193 8.03 5.22 16.40
C GLN A 193 7.17 5.04 15.14
N GLU A 194 5.89 4.75 15.32
CA GLU A 194 4.94 4.74 14.20
C GLU A 194 4.72 6.17 13.66
N PRO A 195 4.59 6.38 12.34
CA PRO A 195 4.52 5.36 11.29
C PRO A 195 5.86 4.93 10.71
N GLU A 196 6.97 5.59 11.05
CA GLU A 196 8.30 5.35 10.44
C GLU A 196 8.74 3.89 10.58
N LYS A 197 8.54 3.30 11.76
CA LYS A 197 8.88 1.90 12.04
C LYS A 197 8.26 0.93 11.03
N SER A 198 6.99 1.11 10.71
CA SER A 198 6.27 0.29 9.73
C SER A 198 6.63 0.65 8.28
N LEU A 199 6.92 1.92 8.01
CA LEU A 199 7.17 2.42 6.66
C LEU A 199 8.56 2.08 6.13
N VAL A 200 9.59 2.05 6.97
CA VAL A 200 10.98 1.78 6.53
C VAL A 200 11.11 0.45 5.79
N PRO A 201 10.59 -0.69 6.31
CA PRO A 201 10.61 -1.96 5.58
C PRO A 201 9.94 -1.90 4.20
N HIS A 202 8.77 -1.26 4.11
CA HIS A 202 8.04 -1.10 2.84
C HIS A 202 8.81 -0.23 1.84
N ARG A 203 9.40 0.88 2.30
CA ARG A 203 10.24 1.75 1.45
C ARG A 203 11.49 1.05 0.95
N LEU A 204 12.15 0.28 1.83
CA LEU A 204 13.34 -0.50 1.46
C LEU A 204 12.98 -1.60 0.45
N SER A 205 11.86 -2.30 0.66
CA SER A 205 11.33 -3.26 -0.31
C SER A 205 11.05 -2.61 -1.67
N GLU A 206 10.39 -1.46 -1.70
CA GLU A 206 10.13 -0.71 -2.92
C GLU A 206 11.43 -0.27 -3.64
N ALA A 207 12.41 0.26 -2.90
CA ALA A 207 13.69 0.65 -3.47
C ALA A 207 14.44 -0.57 -4.06
N TYR A 208 14.40 -1.71 -3.39
CA TYR A 208 14.93 -2.96 -3.92
C TYR A 208 14.22 -3.42 -5.20
N ARG A 209 12.89 -3.30 -5.29
CA ARG A 209 12.14 -3.59 -6.51
C ARG A 209 12.52 -2.65 -7.65
N GLN A 210 12.77 -1.37 -7.38
CA GLN A 210 13.23 -0.42 -8.39
C GLN A 210 14.62 -0.77 -8.93
N LEU A 211 15.57 -1.14 -8.07
CA LEU A 211 16.86 -1.65 -8.50
C LEU A 211 16.75 -2.99 -9.25
N ALA A 212 15.84 -3.86 -8.84
CA ALA A 212 15.60 -5.10 -9.57
C ALA A 212 15.10 -4.82 -10.99
N ALA A 213 14.16 -3.87 -11.14
CA ALA A 213 13.67 -3.45 -12.45
C ALA A 213 14.79 -2.85 -13.33
N SER A 214 15.71 -2.06 -12.77
CA SER A 214 16.86 -1.55 -13.53
C SER A 214 17.84 -2.67 -13.94
N ALA A 215 18.06 -3.66 -13.07
CA ALA A 215 18.85 -4.85 -13.38
C ALA A 215 18.20 -5.71 -14.48
N GLU A 216 16.88 -5.85 -14.48
CA GLU A 216 16.14 -6.52 -15.56
C GLU A 216 16.28 -5.79 -16.90
N LEU A 217 16.21 -4.46 -16.91
CA LEU A 217 16.44 -3.66 -18.12
C LEU A 217 17.87 -3.84 -18.66
N ALA A 218 18.84 -4.01 -17.75
CA ALA A 218 20.21 -4.38 -18.08
C ALA A 218 20.39 -5.86 -18.48
N LYS A 219 19.31 -6.65 -18.53
CA LYS A 219 19.30 -8.10 -18.81
C LYS A 219 20.13 -8.92 -17.83
N ASN A 220 20.24 -8.45 -16.59
CA ASN A 220 20.92 -9.15 -15.51
C ASN A 220 19.90 -9.80 -14.56
N ASP A 221 19.30 -10.89 -15.02
CA ASP A 221 18.26 -11.62 -14.28
C ASP A 221 18.75 -12.10 -12.91
N GLN A 222 20.03 -12.50 -12.80
CA GLN A 222 20.60 -12.98 -11.54
C GLN A 222 20.64 -11.88 -10.48
N SER A 223 21.06 -10.66 -10.87
CA SER A 223 21.07 -9.51 -9.97
C SER A 223 19.65 -9.08 -9.61
N ALA A 224 18.71 -9.10 -10.55
CA ALA A 224 17.31 -8.78 -10.28
C ALA A 224 16.68 -9.76 -9.27
N ILE A 225 16.94 -11.07 -9.42
CA ILE A 225 16.49 -12.09 -8.47
C ILE A 225 17.07 -11.86 -7.07
N GLU A 226 18.38 -11.54 -6.96
CA GLU A 226 18.99 -11.24 -5.67
C GLU A 226 18.33 -10.03 -4.98
N LEU A 227 18.09 -8.95 -5.73
CA LEU A 227 17.45 -7.74 -5.23
C LEU A 227 16.00 -7.98 -4.80
N LEU A 228 15.23 -8.76 -5.56
CA LEU A 228 13.86 -9.12 -5.18
C LEU A 228 13.81 -10.05 -3.97
N ASN A 229 14.77 -10.96 -3.81
CA ASN A 229 14.89 -11.75 -2.58
C ASN A 229 15.22 -10.88 -1.37
N LYS A 230 16.06 -9.85 -1.53
CA LYS A 230 16.31 -8.84 -0.47
C LYS A 230 15.04 -8.04 -0.15
N SER A 231 14.26 -7.66 -1.16
CA SER A 231 12.94 -7.02 -0.96
C SER A 231 12.03 -7.91 -0.11
N LEU A 232 11.85 -9.18 -0.48
CA LEU A 232 11.00 -10.13 0.26
C LEU A 232 11.49 -10.45 1.68
N ALA A 233 12.80 -10.40 1.92
CA ALA A 233 13.37 -10.60 3.25
C ALA A 233 13.02 -9.46 4.21
N VAL A 234 12.77 -8.26 3.68
CA VAL A 234 12.42 -7.06 4.46
C VAL A 234 10.89 -6.91 4.57
N SER A 235 10.17 -7.09 3.46
CA SER A 235 8.72 -7.00 3.40
C SER A 235 8.16 -7.98 2.38
N ASP A 236 7.30 -8.87 2.84
CA ASP A 236 6.76 -9.96 2.05
C ASP A 236 5.57 -9.52 1.18
N GLU A 237 5.87 -8.81 0.09
CA GLU A 237 4.86 -8.15 -0.74
C GLU A 237 4.49 -8.95 -2.00
N PRO A 238 3.20 -8.99 -2.39
CA PRO A 238 2.74 -9.64 -3.62
C PRO A 238 3.49 -9.18 -4.88
N VAL A 239 3.75 -7.87 -4.98
CA VAL A 239 4.40 -7.27 -6.15
C VAL A 239 5.81 -7.83 -6.37
N ALA A 240 6.59 -8.01 -5.30
CA ALA A 240 7.94 -8.58 -5.38
C ALA A 240 7.91 -10.06 -5.79
N ARG A 241 6.99 -10.86 -5.25
CA ARG A 241 6.78 -12.26 -5.65
C ARG A 241 6.37 -12.39 -7.11
N MET A 242 5.45 -11.54 -7.58
CA MET A 242 5.02 -11.52 -8.98
C MET A 242 6.18 -11.18 -9.91
N ALA A 243 7.02 -10.21 -9.55
CA ALA A 243 8.23 -9.88 -10.31
C ALA A 243 9.20 -11.07 -10.37
N LEU A 244 9.48 -11.73 -9.24
CA LEU A 244 10.29 -12.96 -9.22
C LEU A 244 9.70 -14.04 -10.10
N ALA A 245 8.39 -14.26 -10.02
CA ALA A 245 7.71 -15.26 -10.82
C ALA A 245 7.81 -14.96 -12.32
N ALA A 246 7.71 -13.69 -12.72
CA ALA A 246 7.90 -13.26 -14.10
C ALA A 246 9.33 -13.54 -14.59
N ILE A 247 10.35 -13.24 -13.78
CA ILE A 247 11.75 -13.54 -14.11
C ILE A 247 11.96 -15.05 -14.21
N TYR A 248 11.50 -15.82 -13.22
CA TYR A 248 11.63 -17.28 -13.21
C TYR A 248 10.95 -17.94 -14.43
N SER A 249 9.79 -17.42 -14.84
CA SER A 249 9.11 -17.83 -16.06
C SER A 249 9.94 -17.52 -17.30
N ARG A 250 10.55 -16.33 -17.38
CA ARG A 250 11.43 -15.92 -18.48
C ARG A 250 12.71 -16.77 -18.60
N ILE A 251 13.31 -17.17 -17.48
CA ILE A 251 14.54 -17.99 -17.47
C ILE A 251 14.27 -19.50 -17.50
N GLU A 252 13.06 -19.90 -17.93
CA GLU A 252 12.66 -21.30 -18.07
C GLU A 252 12.76 -22.13 -16.77
N GLN A 253 12.47 -21.49 -15.62
CA GLN A 253 12.32 -22.15 -14.31
C GLN A 253 10.85 -22.07 -13.84
N PRO A 254 9.93 -22.75 -14.54
CA PRO A 254 8.50 -22.59 -14.31
C PRO A 254 8.05 -23.06 -12.92
N GLU A 255 8.75 -24.01 -12.29
CA GLU A 255 8.41 -24.52 -10.96
C GLU A 255 8.50 -23.41 -9.89
N LYS A 256 9.56 -22.62 -9.93
CA LYS A 256 9.74 -21.47 -9.01
C LYS A 256 8.76 -20.34 -9.29
N ALA A 257 8.43 -20.13 -10.56
CA ALA A 257 7.42 -19.15 -10.94
C ALA A 257 6.02 -19.56 -10.43
N ILE A 258 5.65 -20.83 -10.58
CA ILE A 258 4.41 -21.39 -10.04
C ILE A 258 4.36 -21.24 -8.52
N GLU A 259 5.46 -21.54 -7.81
CA GLU A 259 5.53 -21.39 -6.35
C GLU A 259 5.27 -19.95 -5.90
N ASN A 260 5.93 -18.98 -6.55
CA ASN A 260 5.74 -17.56 -6.24
C ASN A 260 4.31 -17.08 -6.53
N TYR A 261 3.72 -17.44 -7.67
CA TYR A 261 2.33 -17.07 -7.96
C TYR A 261 1.34 -17.77 -7.00
N LYS A 262 1.54 -19.04 -6.66
CA LYS A 262 0.71 -19.73 -5.65
C LYS A 262 0.75 -19.03 -4.30
N SER A 263 1.93 -18.56 -3.89
CA SER A 263 2.07 -17.80 -2.64
C SER A 263 1.30 -16.48 -2.67
N VAL A 264 1.31 -15.77 -3.80
CA VAL A 264 0.52 -14.54 -3.99
C VAL A 264 -0.98 -14.83 -3.95
N VAL A 265 -1.45 -15.85 -4.69
CA VAL A 265 -2.87 -16.21 -4.74
C VAL A 265 -3.41 -16.70 -3.39
N ALA A 266 -2.55 -17.31 -2.56
CA ALA A 266 -2.91 -17.70 -1.20
C ALA A 266 -3.01 -16.52 -0.23
N ALA A 267 -2.14 -15.51 -0.37
CA ALA A 267 -2.14 -14.32 0.46
C ALA A 267 -3.24 -13.31 0.08
N ASP A 268 -3.44 -13.13 -1.23
CA ASP A 268 -4.47 -12.26 -1.79
C ASP A 268 -5.34 -13.05 -2.77
N ALA A 269 -6.47 -13.52 -2.25
CA ALA A 269 -7.43 -14.30 -2.99
C ALA A 269 -8.05 -13.55 -4.19
N ASN A 270 -7.93 -12.21 -4.25
CA ASN A 270 -8.48 -11.36 -5.29
C ASN A 270 -7.42 -10.85 -6.28
N ASN A 271 -6.16 -11.26 -6.17
CA ASN A 271 -5.13 -10.92 -7.15
C ASN A 271 -5.34 -11.73 -8.46
N LEU A 272 -6.23 -11.22 -9.33
CA LEU A 272 -6.60 -11.86 -10.59
C LEU A 272 -5.40 -11.99 -11.54
N GLU A 273 -4.49 -11.01 -11.54
CA GLU A 273 -3.29 -11.06 -12.39
C GLU A 273 -2.42 -12.27 -12.04
N ALA A 274 -2.11 -12.48 -10.76
CA ALA A 274 -1.34 -13.64 -10.32
C ALA A 274 -2.03 -14.96 -10.65
N ARG A 275 -3.37 -15.01 -10.58
CA ARG A 275 -4.16 -16.19 -10.98
C ARG A 275 -4.06 -16.48 -12.47
N HIS A 276 -4.27 -15.49 -13.32
CA HIS A 276 -4.14 -15.65 -14.76
C HIS A 276 -2.74 -16.12 -15.14
N ARG A 277 -1.70 -15.47 -14.61
CA ARG A 277 -0.31 -15.86 -14.86
C ARG A 277 -0.01 -17.28 -14.37
N LEU A 278 -0.56 -17.67 -13.22
CA LEU A 278 -0.46 -19.04 -12.72
C LEU A 278 -1.14 -20.05 -13.66
N ILE A 279 -2.37 -19.78 -14.09
CA ILE A 279 -3.13 -20.64 -15.01
C ILE A 279 -2.40 -20.79 -16.35
N ASP A 280 -1.92 -19.68 -16.92
CA ASP A 280 -1.16 -19.68 -18.17
C ASP A 280 0.09 -20.56 -18.03
N LEU A 281 0.81 -20.41 -16.92
CA LEU A 281 2.03 -21.16 -16.67
C LEU A 281 1.74 -22.65 -16.45
N LEU A 282 0.68 -23.00 -15.73
CA LEU A 282 0.22 -24.40 -15.55
C LEU A 282 -0.19 -25.03 -16.88
N CYS A 283 -0.88 -24.27 -17.75
CA CYS A 283 -1.21 -24.73 -19.10
C CYS A 283 0.05 -24.97 -19.94
N GLN A 284 1.04 -24.07 -19.86
CA GLN A 284 2.31 -24.18 -20.59
C GLN A 284 3.14 -25.39 -20.12
N THR A 285 3.18 -25.64 -18.81
CA THR A 285 3.86 -26.82 -18.23
C THR A 285 3.06 -28.11 -18.37
N LYS A 286 1.86 -28.05 -18.96
CA LYS A 286 0.92 -29.17 -19.14
C LYS A 286 0.41 -29.75 -17.83
N ASP A 287 0.49 -29.01 -16.73
CA ASP A 287 -0.23 -29.32 -15.50
C ASP A 287 -1.69 -28.91 -15.66
N TYR A 288 -2.40 -29.64 -16.51
CA TYR A 288 -3.81 -29.36 -16.82
C TYR A 288 -4.72 -29.58 -15.61
N GLN A 289 -4.33 -30.45 -14.67
CA GLN A 289 -5.09 -30.70 -13.45
C GLN A 289 -5.02 -29.47 -12.54
N GLY A 290 -3.82 -28.95 -12.27
CA GLY A 290 -3.66 -27.71 -11.54
C GLY A 290 -4.31 -26.52 -12.24
N ALA A 291 -4.22 -26.44 -13.57
CA ALA A 291 -4.87 -25.39 -14.35
C ALA A 291 -6.41 -25.44 -14.21
N GLN A 292 -7.00 -26.65 -14.23
CA GLN A 292 -8.44 -26.84 -14.05
C GLN A 292 -8.89 -26.33 -12.68
N GLU A 293 -8.18 -26.71 -11.61
CA GLU A 293 -8.48 -26.27 -10.24
C GLU A 293 -8.40 -24.75 -10.10
N ALA A 294 -7.33 -24.14 -10.63
CA ALA A 294 -7.15 -22.69 -10.61
C ALA A 294 -8.21 -21.96 -11.45
N LEU A 295 -8.61 -22.51 -12.59
CA LEU A 295 -9.66 -21.95 -13.44
C LEU A 295 -11.05 -22.03 -12.81
N LEU A 296 -11.38 -23.13 -12.12
CA LEU A 296 -12.64 -23.25 -11.40
C LEU A 296 -12.77 -22.16 -10.33
N ASP A 297 -11.74 -22.01 -9.49
CA ASP A 297 -11.69 -20.96 -8.47
C ASP A 297 -11.65 -19.54 -9.07
N LEU A 298 -11.09 -19.36 -10.28
CA LEU A 298 -11.17 -18.09 -11.01
C LEU A 298 -12.60 -17.81 -11.51
N THR A 299 -13.26 -18.78 -12.14
CA THR A 299 -14.61 -18.60 -12.71
C THR A 299 -15.69 -18.33 -11.67
N ASP A 300 -15.49 -18.78 -10.42
CA ASP A 300 -16.37 -18.44 -9.30
C ASP A 300 -16.28 -16.96 -8.92
N LYS A 301 -15.12 -16.32 -9.13
CA LYS A 301 -14.86 -14.92 -8.80
C LYS A 301 -15.09 -13.98 -9.97
N GLU A 302 -14.66 -14.40 -11.16
CA GLU A 302 -14.77 -13.64 -12.40
C GLU A 302 -15.43 -14.49 -13.48
N LYS A 303 -16.74 -14.30 -13.61
CA LYS A 303 -17.53 -14.88 -14.71
C LYS A 303 -17.25 -14.10 -16.00
N SER A 304 -16.51 -14.73 -16.90
CA SER A 304 -16.25 -14.23 -18.25
C SER A 304 -16.33 -15.37 -19.26
N VAL A 305 -16.69 -15.04 -20.49
CA VAL A 305 -16.76 -16.01 -21.59
C VAL A 305 -15.38 -16.62 -21.82
N GLU A 306 -14.33 -15.79 -21.76
CA GLU A 306 -12.94 -16.15 -21.99
C GLU A 306 -12.44 -17.17 -20.96
N ASN A 307 -12.75 -16.96 -19.67
CA ASN A 307 -12.35 -17.88 -18.59
C ASN A 307 -13.04 -19.24 -18.74
N TYR A 308 -14.34 -19.24 -19.08
CA TYR A 308 -15.08 -20.49 -19.32
C TYR A 308 -14.61 -21.21 -20.58
N GLN A 309 -14.26 -20.51 -21.66
CA GLN A 309 -13.66 -21.13 -22.85
C GLN A 309 -12.30 -21.76 -22.54
N LEU A 310 -11.47 -21.09 -21.73
CA LEU A 310 -10.19 -21.64 -21.30
C LEU A 310 -10.38 -22.86 -20.40
N LEU A 311 -11.32 -22.81 -19.46
CA LEU A 311 -11.71 -23.97 -18.63
C LEU A 311 -12.21 -25.13 -19.50
N ALA A 312 -12.99 -24.86 -20.54
CA ALA A 312 -13.44 -25.88 -21.47
C ALA A 312 -12.26 -26.51 -22.23
N ALA A 313 -11.34 -25.68 -22.73
CA ALA A 313 -10.14 -26.14 -23.42
C ALA A 313 -9.23 -27.01 -22.52
N VAL A 314 -9.04 -26.62 -21.26
CA VAL A 314 -8.28 -27.40 -20.27
C VAL A 314 -8.99 -28.73 -19.97
N ASN A 315 -10.31 -28.72 -19.78
CA ASN A 315 -11.09 -29.95 -19.60
C ASN A 315 -10.97 -30.91 -20.79
N LEU A 316 -10.93 -30.41 -22.03
CA LEU A 316 -10.68 -31.24 -23.21
C LEU A 316 -9.29 -31.88 -23.20
N LYS A 317 -8.25 -31.17 -22.73
CA LYS A 317 -6.90 -31.73 -22.56
C LYS A 317 -6.84 -32.83 -21.49
N LEU A 318 -7.72 -32.76 -20.49
CA LEU A 318 -7.91 -33.79 -19.46
C LEU A 318 -8.87 -34.91 -19.91
N GLU A 319 -9.38 -34.88 -21.13
CA GLU A 319 -10.44 -35.78 -21.63
C GLU A 319 -11.74 -35.74 -20.80
N ASN A 320 -11.94 -34.68 -20.01
CA ASN A 320 -13.15 -34.43 -19.24
C ASN A 320 -14.21 -33.73 -20.11
N TYR A 321 -14.79 -34.47 -21.06
CA TYR A 321 -15.81 -33.94 -21.98
C TYR A 321 -17.02 -33.35 -21.25
N ALA A 322 -17.47 -33.96 -20.16
CA ALA A 322 -18.59 -33.44 -19.38
C ALA A 322 -18.30 -32.05 -18.78
N GLY A 323 -17.10 -31.87 -18.21
CA GLY A 323 -16.65 -30.58 -17.72
C GLY A 323 -16.49 -29.55 -18.82
N ALA A 324 -15.98 -29.95 -20.00
CA ALA A 324 -15.82 -29.08 -21.15
C ALA A 324 -17.17 -28.57 -21.69
N VAL A 325 -18.16 -29.47 -21.83
CA VAL A 325 -19.53 -29.13 -22.24
C VAL A 325 -20.13 -28.13 -21.26
N ARG A 326 -20.06 -28.42 -19.95
CA ARG A 326 -20.60 -27.51 -18.92
C ARG A 326 -19.98 -26.12 -18.97
N ALA A 327 -18.65 -26.04 -19.13
CA ALA A 327 -17.97 -24.75 -19.23
C ALA A 327 -18.38 -23.99 -20.51
N PHE A 328 -18.57 -24.67 -21.64
CA PHE A 328 -19.10 -24.02 -22.85
C PHE A 328 -20.57 -23.59 -22.71
N GLU A 329 -21.40 -24.37 -22.01
CA GLU A 329 -22.77 -23.98 -21.66
C GLU A 329 -22.78 -22.72 -20.79
N ASP A 330 -21.97 -22.69 -19.71
CA ASP A 330 -21.82 -21.51 -18.85
C ASP A 330 -21.34 -20.28 -19.66
N ALA A 331 -20.43 -20.46 -20.64
CA ALA A 331 -20.00 -19.40 -21.55
C ALA A 331 -21.14 -18.92 -22.47
N CYS A 332 -21.97 -19.83 -23.00
CA CYS A 332 -23.12 -19.51 -23.83
C CYS A 332 -24.24 -18.82 -23.04
N ASP A 333 -24.45 -19.20 -21.78
CA ASP A 333 -25.42 -18.58 -20.87
C ASP A 333 -25.04 -17.13 -20.55
N LEU A 334 -23.74 -16.83 -20.44
CA LEU A 334 -23.27 -15.45 -20.30
C LEU A 334 -23.51 -14.62 -21.56
N ARG A 335 -23.11 -15.14 -22.72
CA ARG A 335 -23.29 -14.46 -24.00
C ARG A 335 -23.37 -15.47 -25.13
N PRO A 336 -24.57 -15.78 -25.65
CA PRO A 336 -24.70 -16.71 -26.76
C PRO A 336 -24.07 -16.08 -28.01
N LYS A 337 -23.15 -16.81 -28.63
CA LYS A 337 -22.51 -16.42 -29.91
C LYS A 337 -22.45 -17.62 -30.84
N PRO A 338 -22.57 -17.41 -32.17
CA PRO A 338 -22.45 -18.50 -33.13
C PRO A 338 -21.14 -19.28 -32.99
N GLU A 339 -20.02 -18.62 -32.71
CA GLU A 339 -18.72 -19.27 -32.55
C GLU A 339 -18.68 -20.18 -31.32
N LEU A 340 -19.30 -19.77 -30.20
CA LEU A 340 -19.36 -20.56 -28.97
C LEU A 340 -20.25 -21.79 -29.14
N LEU A 341 -21.44 -21.60 -29.72
CA LEU A 341 -22.36 -22.70 -30.00
C LEU A 341 -21.73 -23.72 -30.96
N LYS A 342 -20.97 -23.26 -31.96
CA LYS A 342 -20.22 -24.14 -32.87
C LYS A 342 -19.12 -24.92 -32.14
N GLN A 343 -18.41 -24.30 -31.19
CA GLN A 343 -17.41 -24.98 -30.36
C GLN A 343 -18.08 -26.04 -29.46
N LEU A 344 -19.18 -25.69 -28.81
CA LEU A 344 -19.98 -26.61 -27.98
C LEU A 344 -20.51 -27.80 -28.78
N GLU A 345 -21.11 -27.55 -29.95
CA GLU A 345 -21.60 -28.59 -30.86
C GLU A 345 -20.48 -29.56 -31.24
N ALA A 346 -19.32 -29.06 -31.64
CA ALA A 346 -18.17 -29.88 -32.02
C ALA A 346 -17.74 -30.81 -30.87
N VAL A 347 -17.65 -30.29 -29.64
CA VAL A 347 -17.29 -31.07 -28.45
C VAL A 347 -18.33 -32.14 -28.14
N LEU A 348 -19.63 -31.83 -28.25
CA LEU A 348 -20.70 -32.80 -28.04
C LEU A 348 -20.66 -33.92 -29.08
N VAL A 349 -20.41 -33.60 -30.36
CA VAL A 349 -20.25 -34.60 -31.43
C VAL A 349 -19.05 -35.50 -31.15
N ASP A 350 -17.90 -34.93 -30.79
CA ASP A 350 -16.70 -35.69 -30.45
C ASP A 350 -16.92 -36.60 -29.23
N TRP A 351 -17.59 -36.09 -28.19
CA TRP A 351 -17.93 -36.86 -27.00
C TRP A 351 -18.90 -38.01 -27.32
N SER A 352 -19.93 -37.76 -28.13
CA SER A 352 -20.85 -38.80 -28.59
C SER A 352 -20.12 -39.91 -29.36
N ASN A 353 -19.22 -39.53 -30.27
CA ASN A 353 -18.40 -40.48 -31.04
C ASN A 353 -17.48 -41.31 -30.13
N LEU A 354 -16.90 -40.71 -29.09
CA LEU A 354 -16.11 -41.41 -28.09
C LEU A 354 -16.96 -42.42 -27.30
N LEU A 355 -18.14 -42.02 -26.84
CA LEU A 355 -19.07 -42.90 -26.11
C LEU A 355 -19.54 -44.08 -26.99
N MET A 356 -19.77 -43.85 -28.29
CA MET A 356 -20.05 -44.92 -29.25
C MET A 356 -18.92 -45.94 -29.33
N LYS A 357 -17.66 -45.49 -29.40
CA LYS A 357 -16.48 -46.37 -29.39
C LYS A 357 -16.37 -47.17 -28.09
N GLN A 358 -16.75 -46.57 -26.97
CA GLN A 358 -16.81 -47.21 -25.66
C GLN A 358 -18.04 -48.12 -25.47
N LYS A 359 -18.90 -48.28 -26.50
CA LYS A 359 -20.15 -49.07 -26.45
C LYS A 359 -21.19 -48.53 -25.46
N LYS A 360 -21.11 -47.26 -25.09
CA LYS A 360 -22.07 -46.55 -24.24
C LYS A 360 -23.18 -45.91 -25.09
N PHE A 361 -23.96 -46.75 -25.77
CA PHE A 361 -24.90 -46.30 -26.81
C PHE A 361 -25.99 -45.34 -26.31
N GLN A 362 -26.52 -45.55 -25.10
CA GLN A 362 -27.57 -44.69 -24.54
C GLN A 362 -27.05 -43.28 -24.23
N GLU A 363 -25.89 -43.19 -23.58
CA GLU A 363 -25.23 -41.90 -23.30
C GLU A 363 -24.87 -41.20 -24.61
N ALA A 364 -24.31 -41.94 -25.58
CA ALA A 364 -23.95 -41.39 -26.88
C ALA A 364 -25.15 -40.78 -27.63
N ALA A 365 -26.31 -41.45 -27.60
CA ALA A 365 -27.55 -40.95 -28.20
C ALA A 365 -28.06 -39.70 -27.50
N SER A 366 -27.97 -39.64 -26.17
CA SER A 366 -28.33 -38.45 -25.37
C SER A 366 -27.45 -37.25 -25.72
N VAL A 367 -26.13 -37.44 -25.75
CA VAL A 367 -25.16 -36.39 -26.11
C VAL A 367 -25.36 -35.94 -27.55
N LYS A 368 -25.64 -36.87 -28.48
CA LYS A 368 -25.95 -36.53 -29.88
C LYS A 368 -27.22 -35.68 -29.98
N GLY A 369 -28.29 -36.06 -29.28
CA GLY A 369 -29.52 -35.25 -29.22
C GLY A 369 -29.29 -33.87 -28.59
N HIS A 370 -28.31 -33.74 -27.69
CA HIS A 370 -27.86 -32.44 -27.20
C HIS A 370 -27.19 -31.64 -28.33
N ALA A 371 -26.23 -32.23 -29.05
CA ALA A 371 -25.55 -31.57 -30.18
C ALA A 371 -26.55 -31.05 -31.23
N GLU A 372 -27.58 -31.85 -31.56
CA GLU A 372 -28.64 -31.47 -32.49
C GLU A 372 -29.43 -30.23 -32.02
N ARG A 373 -29.72 -30.11 -30.71
CA ARG A 373 -30.36 -28.90 -30.14
C ARG A 373 -29.46 -27.67 -30.23
N VAL A 374 -28.17 -27.82 -29.96
CA VAL A 374 -27.20 -26.72 -30.07
C VAL A 374 -27.06 -26.29 -31.55
N ALA A 375 -27.05 -27.23 -32.49
CA ALA A 375 -27.03 -26.94 -33.92
C ALA A 375 -28.30 -26.19 -34.37
N GLU A 376 -29.46 -26.53 -33.81
CA GLU A 376 -30.71 -25.79 -34.06
C GLU A 376 -30.62 -24.34 -33.54
N GLN A 377 -30.14 -24.14 -32.30
CA GLN A 377 -29.91 -22.82 -31.72
C GLN A 377 -28.93 -21.99 -32.57
N LEU A 378 -27.84 -22.60 -33.03
CA LEU A 378 -26.89 -21.98 -33.96
C LEU A 378 -27.58 -21.58 -35.27
N GLY A 379 -28.45 -22.44 -35.81
CA GLY A 379 -29.24 -22.17 -37.00
C GLY A 379 -30.24 -21.03 -36.85
N MET A 380 -30.77 -20.79 -35.64
CA MET A 380 -31.63 -19.65 -35.33
C MET A 380 -30.82 -18.35 -35.27
N LEU A 381 -29.73 -18.32 -34.48
CA LEU A 381 -28.88 -17.12 -34.35
C LEU A 381 -28.30 -16.64 -35.69
N THR A 382 -27.85 -17.58 -36.52
CA THR A 382 -27.23 -17.25 -37.82
C THR A 382 -28.22 -16.82 -38.91
N LYS A 383 -29.53 -17.09 -38.72
CA LYS A 383 -30.59 -16.59 -39.61
C LYS A 383 -30.97 -15.15 -39.26
N ASP A 384 -30.97 -14.79 -37.99
CA ASP A 384 -31.24 -13.43 -37.53
C ASP A 384 -30.09 -12.46 -37.92
N ASP A 385 -28.83 -12.90 -37.84
CA ASP A 385 -27.67 -12.10 -38.30
C ASP A 385 -27.73 -11.78 -39.80
N LYS A 386 -28.31 -12.66 -40.63
CA LYS A 386 -28.47 -12.42 -42.08
C LYS A 386 -29.50 -11.33 -42.40
N VAL A 387 -30.39 -10.98 -41.46
CA VAL A 387 -31.36 -9.90 -41.63
C VAL A 387 -30.73 -8.55 -41.27
N GLU A 388 -29.86 -8.49 -40.25
CA GLU A 388 -29.15 -7.25 -39.86
C GLU A 388 -27.95 -6.90 -40.77
N LEU A 389 -27.30 -7.89 -41.40
CA LEU A 389 -26.15 -7.67 -42.30
C LEU A 389 -26.50 -7.05 -43.67
N SER A 390 -27.77 -6.73 -43.92
CA SER A 390 -28.19 -6.03 -45.16
C SER A 390 -28.04 -4.51 -45.11
N ASP A 391 -27.77 -3.92 -43.93
CA ASP A 391 -27.53 -2.49 -43.79
C ASP A 391 -26.17 -2.20 -43.14
N LYS A 392 -25.30 -1.53 -43.92
CA LYS A 392 -23.96 -0.99 -43.60
C LYS A 392 -22.76 -1.88 -43.92
N GLN A 393 -22.52 -2.04 -45.22
CA GLN A 393 -21.16 -1.92 -45.75
C GLN A 393 -20.80 -0.43 -45.74
N ASP A 394 -20.06 0.03 -44.74
CA ASP A 394 -19.35 1.31 -44.84
C ASP A 394 -17.87 1.06 -45.10
N LYS A 395 -17.38 1.78 -46.10
CA LYS A 395 -16.13 1.51 -46.80
C LYS A 395 -14.92 1.88 -45.95
N SER A 396 -13.92 1.00 -46.01
CA SER A 396 -12.55 1.19 -45.53
C SER A 396 -12.01 2.62 -45.76
N VAL A 397 -11.53 3.23 -44.68
CA VAL A 397 -10.69 4.42 -44.71
C VAL A 397 -9.25 3.94 -44.49
N ARG A 398 -8.49 3.85 -45.59
CA ARG A 398 -7.03 3.61 -45.56
C ARG A 398 -6.34 4.85 -45.04
N VAL A 399 -5.56 4.72 -43.96
CA VAL A 399 -4.73 5.80 -43.44
C VAL A 399 -3.37 5.25 -43.02
N ASP A 400 -2.39 5.38 -43.92
CA ASP A 400 -0.96 5.35 -43.55
C ASP A 400 -0.55 6.74 -43.01
N ASP A 401 -1.22 7.23 -41.96
CA ASP A 401 -0.78 8.42 -41.20
C ASP A 401 -0.23 7.93 -39.85
N PRO A 402 1.05 8.18 -39.54
CA PRO A 402 1.64 7.80 -38.25
C PRO A 402 0.99 8.46 -37.03
N ARG A 403 0.04 9.38 -37.22
CA ARG A 403 -0.78 10.00 -36.16
C ARG A 403 -2.10 9.27 -35.89
N VAL A 404 -2.53 8.37 -36.77
CA VAL A 404 -3.76 7.60 -36.57
C VAL A 404 -3.43 6.30 -35.84
N PRO A 405 -4.13 6.01 -34.73
CA PRO A 405 -3.86 4.79 -33.97
C PRO A 405 -4.15 3.55 -34.83
N PRO A 406 -3.25 2.55 -34.84
CA PRO A 406 -3.42 1.34 -35.64
C PRO A 406 -4.52 0.41 -35.10
N VAL A 407 -5.16 0.80 -34.00
CA VAL A 407 -6.18 0.01 -33.29
C VAL A 407 -7.42 0.81 -32.97
N ALA A 408 -8.56 0.14 -33.05
CA ALA A 408 -9.85 0.63 -32.57
C ALA A 408 -10.27 -0.11 -31.30
N LEU A 409 -10.86 0.61 -30.35
CA LEU A 409 -11.47 0.03 -29.14
C LEU A 409 -12.87 -0.49 -29.48
N SER A 410 -13.09 -1.80 -29.44
CA SER A 410 -14.37 -2.42 -29.81
C SER A 410 -15.34 -2.53 -28.64
N SER A 411 -14.85 -2.82 -27.44
CA SER A 411 -15.66 -2.85 -26.21
C SER A 411 -14.81 -2.65 -24.97
N SER A 412 -15.44 -2.27 -23.86
CA SER A 412 -14.80 -2.09 -22.57
C SER A 412 -15.70 -2.55 -21.45
N ARG A 413 -15.13 -3.19 -20.43
CA ARG A 413 -15.79 -3.44 -19.15
C ARG A 413 -14.85 -2.93 -18.08
N ILE A 414 -15.23 -1.88 -17.36
CA ILE A 414 -14.38 -1.29 -16.32
C ILE A 414 -15.23 -1.15 -15.07
N TRP A 415 -14.76 -1.68 -13.95
CA TRP A 415 -15.55 -1.73 -12.73
C TRP A 415 -14.71 -1.53 -11.47
N LEU A 416 -15.41 -1.20 -10.39
CA LEU A 416 -14.90 -1.25 -9.02
C LEU A 416 -15.83 -2.18 -8.24
N ALA A 417 -15.32 -3.34 -7.84
CA ALA A 417 -16.09 -4.32 -7.08
C ALA A 417 -16.41 -3.83 -5.67
N LYS A 418 -17.55 -4.24 -5.11
CA LYS A 418 -17.94 -3.93 -3.73
C LYS A 418 -16.87 -4.40 -2.74
N GLY A 419 -16.29 -3.46 -1.98
CA GLY A 419 -15.22 -3.73 -1.02
C GLY A 419 -13.81 -3.76 -1.62
N SER A 420 -13.67 -3.61 -2.95
CA SER A 420 -12.37 -3.38 -3.59
C SER A 420 -11.99 -1.90 -3.51
N LEU A 421 -10.69 -1.66 -3.41
CA LEU A 421 -10.10 -0.33 -3.47
C LEU A 421 -9.33 -0.09 -4.77
N THR A 422 -9.35 -1.03 -5.71
CA THR A 422 -8.63 -0.93 -6.98
C THR A 422 -9.59 -1.17 -8.13
N PRO A 423 -9.85 -0.19 -9.00
CA PRO A 423 -10.68 -0.39 -10.17
C PRO A 423 -9.92 -1.21 -11.21
N GLU A 424 -10.67 -2.06 -11.88
CA GLU A 424 -10.17 -3.03 -12.86
C GLU A 424 -10.90 -2.82 -14.18
N GLY A 425 -10.27 -3.23 -15.26
CA GLY A 425 -10.91 -3.17 -16.56
C GLY A 425 -10.34 -4.10 -17.60
N GLU A 426 -11.21 -4.47 -18.51
CA GLU A 426 -10.91 -5.12 -19.77
C GLU A 426 -11.26 -4.15 -20.91
N ILE A 427 -10.35 -4.02 -21.87
CA ILE A 427 -10.65 -3.42 -23.17
C ILE A 427 -10.37 -4.42 -24.29
N LYS A 428 -11.30 -4.52 -25.24
CA LYS A 428 -11.08 -5.23 -26.50
C LYS A 428 -10.64 -4.25 -27.56
N ILE A 429 -9.57 -4.61 -28.24
CA ILE A 429 -8.99 -3.85 -29.34
C ILE A 429 -9.02 -4.66 -30.62
N ARG A 430 -9.16 -3.97 -31.75
CA ARG A 430 -9.08 -4.54 -33.10
C ARG A 430 -8.00 -3.82 -33.90
N ASN A 431 -7.19 -4.58 -34.63
CA ASN A 431 -6.27 -4.01 -35.61
C ASN A 431 -7.06 -3.43 -36.79
N ILE A 432 -6.90 -2.13 -37.03
CA ILE A 432 -7.54 -1.41 -38.15
C ILE A 432 -6.51 -0.85 -39.15
N SER A 433 -5.23 -1.18 -38.98
CA SER A 433 -4.13 -0.66 -39.81
C SER A 433 -4.04 -1.31 -41.19
N GLY A 434 -4.72 -2.44 -41.42
CA GLY A 434 -4.65 -3.19 -42.69
C GLY A 434 -3.32 -3.91 -42.91
N HIS A 435 -2.51 -4.08 -41.86
CA HIS A 435 -1.30 -4.90 -41.87
C HIS A 435 -0.97 -5.38 -40.45
N ALA A 436 -0.04 -6.32 -40.31
CA ALA A 436 0.36 -6.81 -39.00
C ALA A 436 1.24 -5.78 -38.25
N VAL A 437 0.98 -5.57 -36.95
CA VAL A 437 1.68 -4.55 -36.13
C VAL A 437 2.59 -5.23 -35.12
N ALA A 438 3.91 -5.04 -35.25
CA ALA A 438 4.90 -5.75 -34.42
C ALA A 438 5.27 -5.04 -33.10
N ASP A 439 5.05 -3.73 -32.99
CA ASP A 439 5.41 -2.95 -31.81
C ASP A 439 4.28 -1.99 -31.44
N LEU A 440 3.46 -2.40 -30.48
CA LEU A 440 2.26 -1.69 -30.06
C LEU A 440 2.04 -1.85 -28.57
N ALA A 441 2.01 -0.72 -27.86
CA ALA A 441 1.57 -0.64 -26.48
C ALA A 441 0.55 0.49 -26.33
N LEU A 442 -0.45 0.26 -25.48
CA LEU A 442 -1.39 1.28 -25.04
C LEU A 442 -1.06 1.68 -23.61
N THR A 443 -1.62 2.79 -23.15
CA THR A 443 -1.44 3.26 -21.78
C THR A 443 -2.81 3.51 -21.17
N ALA A 444 -3.14 2.82 -20.09
CA ALA A 444 -4.32 3.07 -19.29
C ALA A 444 -3.97 4.02 -18.14
N VAL A 445 -4.61 5.19 -18.11
CA VAL A 445 -4.47 6.19 -17.06
C VAL A 445 -5.74 6.18 -16.22
N PHE A 446 -5.59 5.92 -14.92
CA PHE A 446 -6.67 5.99 -13.96
C PHE A 446 -6.79 7.42 -13.48
N PHE A 447 -7.96 8.01 -13.65
CA PHE A 447 -8.24 9.41 -13.31
C PHE A 447 -9.40 9.49 -12.35
N ASP A 448 -9.22 10.25 -11.28
CA ASP A 448 -10.26 10.54 -10.31
C ASP A 448 -10.88 11.90 -10.63
N ASN A 449 -12.10 11.87 -11.16
CA ASN A 449 -12.88 13.04 -11.50
C ASN A 449 -13.35 13.83 -10.26
N THR A 450 -13.38 13.21 -9.08
CA THR A 450 -13.72 13.88 -7.82
C THR A 450 -12.57 14.75 -7.33
N THR A 451 -11.35 14.23 -7.31
CA THR A 451 -10.16 15.01 -6.87
C THR A 451 -9.42 15.71 -8.01
N ARG A 452 -9.80 15.44 -9.26
CA ARG A 452 -9.15 15.89 -10.50
C ARG A 452 -7.66 15.54 -10.54
N ARG A 453 -7.31 14.34 -10.07
CA ARG A 453 -5.94 13.84 -10.03
C ARG A 453 -5.83 12.49 -10.71
N GLN A 454 -4.65 12.24 -11.27
CA GLN A 454 -4.28 10.94 -11.77
C GLN A 454 -4.00 10.00 -10.59
N CYS A 455 -4.64 8.84 -10.60
CA CYS A 455 -4.55 7.81 -9.56
C CYS A 455 -3.69 6.62 -9.98
N GLY A 456 -3.13 6.61 -11.18
CA GLY A 456 -2.23 5.54 -11.59
C GLY A 456 -2.11 5.42 -13.10
N THR A 457 -1.13 4.66 -13.55
CA THR A 457 -0.92 4.39 -14.98
C THR A 457 -0.39 2.99 -15.18
N VAL A 458 -0.92 2.30 -16.19
CA VAL A 458 -0.52 0.96 -16.58
C VAL A 458 -0.23 0.93 -18.07
N SER A 459 0.90 0.33 -18.44
CA SER A 459 1.21 0.04 -19.84
C SER A 459 0.56 -1.29 -20.25
N LEU A 460 -0.16 -1.28 -21.36
CA LEU A 460 -0.87 -2.43 -21.92
C LEU A 460 -0.12 -2.91 -23.17
N PRO A 461 0.76 -3.92 -23.07
CA PRO A 461 1.48 -4.43 -24.22
C PRO A 461 0.53 -5.19 -25.16
N VAL A 462 0.47 -4.76 -26.43
CA VAL A 462 -0.34 -5.40 -27.47
C VAL A 462 0.52 -6.25 -28.39
N ALA A 463 1.66 -5.74 -28.84
CA ALA A 463 2.66 -6.50 -29.59
C ALA A 463 4.03 -5.98 -29.20
N SER A 464 4.96 -6.90 -28.95
CA SER A 464 6.36 -6.56 -28.69
C SER A 464 7.23 -7.02 -29.86
N PRO A 465 8.40 -6.38 -30.08
CA PRO A 465 9.34 -6.77 -31.15
C PRO A 465 9.79 -8.24 -31.12
N GLN A 466 9.60 -8.93 -29.99
CA GLN A 466 10.01 -10.33 -29.77
C GLN A 466 8.83 -11.31 -29.80
N SER A 467 7.59 -10.84 -29.96
CA SER A 467 6.37 -11.67 -30.00
C SER A 467 5.75 -11.68 -31.39
N GLN A 468 4.78 -12.58 -31.62
CA GLN A 468 4.04 -12.58 -32.88
C GLN A 468 3.36 -11.22 -33.10
N PRO A 469 3.53 -10.59 -34.28
CA PRO A 469 2.89 -9.32 -34.60
C PRO A 469 1.37 -9.41 -34.42
N PHE A 470 0.75 -8.32 -33.99
CA PHE A 470 -0.71 -8.25 -33.90
C PHE A 470 -1.29 -8.33 -35.33
N PRO A 471 -2.00 -9.42 -35.69
CA PRO A 471 -2.33 -9.70 -37.08
C PRO A 471 -3.31 -8.69 -37.65
N GLU A 472 -3.32 -8.54 -38.97
CA GLU A 472 -4.33 -7.77 -39.70
C GLU A 472 -5.74 -8.28 -39.33
N ASP A 473 -6.67 -7.37 -39.07
CA ASP A 473 -8.02 -7.68 -38.55
C ASP A 473 -8.07 -8.49 -37.24
N GLY A 474 -6.93 -8.66 -36.57
CA GLY A 474 -6.84 -9.33 -35.27
C GLY A 474 -7.62 -8.58 -34.19
N SER A 475 -8.17 -9.33 -33.24
CA SER A 475 -8.76 -8.78 -32.02
C SER A 475 -8.07 -9.33 -30.78
N ARG A 476 -7.97 -8.53 -29.72
CA ARG A 476 -7.35 -8.94 -28.45
C ARG A 476 -8.03 -8.23 -27.27
N SER A 477 -8.20 -8.96 -26.17
CA SER A 477 -8.55 -8.39 -24.86
C SER A 477 -7.29 -7.99 -24.10
N LEU A 478 -7.31 -6.81 -23.50
CA LEU A 478 -6.28 -6.30 -22.61
C LEU A 478 -6.91 -6.05 -21.25
N TYR A 479 -6.32 -6.59 -20.20
CA TYR A 479 -6.77 -6.44 -18.82
C TYR A 479 -5.81 -5.54 -18.05
N PHE A 480 -6.34 -4.79 -17.09
CA PHE A 480 -5.57 -3.89 -16.25
C PHE A 480 -6.25 -3.62 -14.91
N SER A 481 -5.44 -3.30 -13.91
CA SER A 481 -5.87 -2.88 -12.57
C SER A 481 -5.20 -1.57 -12.19
N CYS A 482 -5.86 -0.78 -11.35
CA CYS A 482 -5.26 0.45 -10.85
C CYS A 482 -4.10 0.13 -9.92
N PRO A 483 -2.90 0.69 -10.14
CA PRO A 483 -1.74 0.42 -9.30
C PRO A 483 -1.88 1.03 -7.89
N ASN A 484 -2.80 1.98 -7.70
CA ASN A 484 -3.05 2.61 -6.40
C ASN A 484 -4.48 2.36 -5.91
N ILE A 485 -4.58 2.37 -4.59
CA ILE A 485 -5.85 2.35 -3.84
C ILE A 485 -6.61 3.66 -4.09
N VAL A 486 -7.88 3.55 -4.43
CA VAL A 486 -8.81 4.66 -4.60
C VAL A 486 -9.99 4.52 -3.65
N LYS A 487 -10.62 5.64 -3.31
CA LYS A 487 -11.75 5.61 -2.38
C LYS A 487 -13.02 5.14 -3.08
N PRO A 488 -13.82 4.26 -2.46
CA PRO A 488 -15.07 3.75 -3.04
C PRO A 488 -16.07 4.84 -3.43
N GLU A 489 -16.06 5.99 -2.74
CA GLU A 489 -16.92 7.14 -3.01
C GLU A 489 -16.51 7.96 -4.24
N HIS A 490 -15.26 7.89 -4.70
CA HIS A 490 -14.76 8.73 -5.79
C HIS A 490 -15.33 8.34 -7.16
N GLN A 491 -15.47 9.32 -8.06
CA GLN A 491 -15.88 9.10 -9.46
C GLN A 491 -14.63 8.85 -10.31
N LEU A 492 -14.47 7.61 -10.76
CA LEU A 492 -13.26 7.17 -11.42
C LEU A 492 -13.51 6.95 -12.92
N ALA A 493 -12.50 7.27 -13.72
CA ALA A 493 -12.47 7.00 -15.14
C ALA A 493 -11.12 6.37 -15.52
N VAL A 494 -11.12 5.59 -16.59
CA VAL A 494 -9.90 5.08 -17.21
C VAL A 494 -9.79 5.66 -18.60
N ILE A 495 -8.65 6.28 -18.87
CA ILE A 495 -8.34 6.94 -20.13
C ILE A 495 -7.28 6.12 -20.85
N ILE A 496 -7.58 5.69 -22.07
CA ILE A 496 -6.65 4.92 -22.90
C ILE A 496 -5.93 5.83 -23.87
N PHE A 497 -4.60 5.72 -23.89
CA PHE A 497 -3.71 6.42 -24.82
C PHE A 497 -2.91 5.46 -25.69
N TRP A 498 -2.49 5.95 -26.86
CA TRP A 498 -1.47 5.33 -27.71
C TRP A 498 -0.42 6.39 -28.06
N ARG A 499 0.85 6.18 -27.68
CA ARG A 499 1.94 7.16 -27.89
C ARG A 499 1.58 8.59 -27.47
N GLY A 500 0.83 8.74 -26.38
CA GLY A 500 0.33 10.03 -25.89
C GLY A 500 -0.91 10.59 -26.60
N HIS A 501 -1.40 9.94 -27.66
CA HIS A 501 -2.68 10.28 -28.28
C HIS A 501 -3.84 9.66 -27.51
N PHE A 502 -4.79 10.48 -27.10
CA PHE A 502 -6.03 10.05 -26.47
C PHE A 502 -6.84 9.18 -27.43
N LEU A 503 -7.24 7.99 -26.97
CA LEU A 503 -8.15 7.12 -27.71
C LEU A 503 -9.57 7.25 -27.21
N LYS A 504 -9.79 6.93 -25.92
CA LYS A 504 -11.12 6.94 -25.32
C LYS A 504 -11.04 6.98 -23.80
N GLU A 505 -12.03 7.63 -23.20
CA GLU A 505 -12.29 7.61 -21.77
C GLU A 505 -13.48 6.68 -21.47
N PHE A 506 -13.36 5.91 -20.40
CA PHE A 506 -14.37 4.97 -19.95
C PHE A 506 -14.68 5.21 -18.45
N PRO A 507 -15.95 5.34 -18.08
CA PRO A 507 -16.32 5.44 -16.66
C PRO A 507 -16.09 4.09 -15.96
N VAL A 508 -15.68 4.14 -14.69
CA VAL A 508 -15.59 2.97 -13.83
C VAL A 508 -16.97 2.69 -13.24
N ALA A 509 -17.58 1.56 -13.59
CA ALA A 509 -18.87 1.14 -13.04
C ALA A 509 -18.69 0.56 -11.62
N LYS A 510 -19.37 1.13 -10.61
CA LYS A 510 -19.36 0.56 -9.26
C LYS A 510 -20.35 -0.60 -9.19
N GLN A 511 -19.89 -1.76 -8.75
CA GLN A 511 -20.71 -2.98 -8.60
C GLN A 511 -21.15 -3.20 -7.16
#